data_AF-A0A957X7A0-F1
#
_entry.id   AF-A0A957X7A0-F1
#
_cell.length_a   1.000
_cell.length_b   1.000
_cell.length_c   1.000
_cell.angle_alpha   90.00
_cell.angle_beta   90.00
_cell.angle_gamma   90.00
#
_symmetry.space_group_name_H-M   'P 1'
#
loop_
_entity.id
_entity.type
_entity.pdbx_description
1 polymer ?
#
loop_
_entity_poly.entity_id
_entity_poly.type
_entity_poly.pdbx_seq_one_letter_code
_entity_poly.pdbx_strand_id
1 'polypeptide(L)' 'LNTVIDHGLNASTFAARVIIATATDLTSAVVGALGALKGPLHGGAPGPALDMVFDIGQPAHAERYLR' A
#
# COMPACT_ATOMS: atom_id res chain seq x y z
N LEU A 1 8.81 6.50 -9.63
CA LEU A 1 9.14 6.72 -8.21
C LEU A 1 8.59 8.04 -7.68
N ASN A 2 8.68 9.16 -8.43
CA ASN A 2 8.17 10.47 -7.98
C ASN A 2 6.70 10.46 -7.51
N THR A 3 5.84 9.62 -8.10
CA THR A 3 4.41 9.53 -7.75
C THR A 3 4.11 8.77 -6.46
N VAL A 4 5.09 8.06 -5.89
CA VAL A 4 4.91 7.21 -4.68
C VAL A 4 5.90 7.55 -3.56
N ILE A 5 6.71 8.59 -3.73
CA ILE A 5 7.79 8.93 -2.79
C ILE A 5 7.27 9.56 -1.50
N ASP A 6 6.14 10.28 -1.56
CA ASP A 6 5.43 10.80 -0.40
C ASP A 6 3.92 10.75 -0.64
N HIS A 7 3.19 10.50 0.44
CA HIS A 7 1.73 10.50 0.43
C HIS A 7 1.17 10.83 1.83
N GLY A 8 1.76 11.82 2.49
CA GLY A 8 1.32 12.34 3.78
C GLY A 8 1.22 11.28 4.89
N LEU A 9 0.20 11.41 5.75
CA LEU A 9 -0.04 10.54 6.91
C LEU A 9 -0.85 9.26 6.57
N ASN A 10 -0.37 8.50 5.58
CA ASN A 10 -0.87 7.14 5.35
C ASN A 10 -0.44 6.16 6.46
N ALA A 11 -0.98 4.94 6.45
CA ALA A 11 -0.77 3.95 7.50
C ALA A 11 0.72 3.66 7.79
N SER A 12 1.55 3.46 6.76
CA SER A 12 2.98 3.21 6.94
C SER A 12 3.74 4.42 7.45
N THR A 13 3.43 5.63 6.97
CA THR A 13 4.03 6.87 7.48
C THR A 13 3.66 7.08 8.95
N PHE A 14 2.39 6.87 9.30
CA PHE A 14 1.93 7.00 10.68
C PHE A 14 2.60 5.98 11.60
N ALA A 15 2.72 4.72 11.17
CA ALA A 15 3.43 3.69 11.91
C ALA A 15 4.90 4.06 12.19
N ALA A 16 5.64 4.54 11.17
CA ALA A 16 7.01 5.05 11.37
C ALA A 16 7.06 6.17 12.42
N ARG A 17 6.11 7.12 12.37
CA ARG A 17 6.03 8.24 13.32
C ARG A 17 5.74 7.79 14.75
N VAL A 18 4.85 6.83 14.93
CA VAL A 18 4.54 6.26 16.26
C VAL A 18 5.77 5.57 16.84
N ILE A 19 6.46 4.77 16.04
CA ILE A 19 7.65 4.03 16.49
C ILE A 19 8.79 4.99 16.83
N ILE A 20 9.11 5.95 15.95
CA ILE A 20 10.22 6.88 16.20
C ILE A 20 9.93 7.82 17.39
N ALA A 21 8.67 8.09 17.71
CA ALA A 21 8.28 8.91 18.86
C ALA A 21 8.67 8.29 20.22
N THR A 22 9.01 7.00 20.26
CA THR A 22 9.52 6.33 21.48
C THR A 22 11.04 6.45 21.64
N ALA A 23 11.70 7.31 20.84
CA ALA A 23 13.16 7.48 20.81
C ALA A 23 13.97 6.20 20.46
N THR A 24 13.37 5.29 19.69
CA THR A 24 14.10 4.16 19.07
C THR A 24 14.88 4.61 17.83
N ASP A 25 15.54 3.68 17.14
CA ASP A 25 16.33 3.95 15.95
C ASP A 25 15.51 3.99 14.64
N LEU A 26 16.09 4.58 13.59
CA LEU A 26 15.44 4.70 12.28
C LEU A 26 15.16 3.35 11.61
N THR A 27 16.01 2.34 11.82
CA THR A 27 15.82 1.01 11.24
C THR A 27 14.54 0.39 11.79
N SER A 28 14.35 0.44 13.11
CA SER A 28 13.13 -0.03 13.76
C SER A 28 11.87 0.67 13.23
N ALA A 29 11.91 2.00 13.06
CA ALA A 29 10.79 2.77 12.53
C ALA A 29 10.46 2.39 11.06
N VAL A 30 11.49 2.24 10.22
CA VAL A 30 11.33 1.86 8.80
C VAL A 30 10.83 0.43 8.66
N VAL A 31 11.33 -0.52 9.46
CA VAL A 31 10.87 -1.91 9.45
C VAL A 31 9.39 -2.00 9.84
N GLY A 32 8.95 -1.23 10.86
CA GLY A 32 7.54 -1.16 11.22
C GLY A 32 6.66 -0.56 10.11
N ALA A 33 7.12 0.52 9.46
CA ALA A 33 6.43 1.09 8.31
C ALA A 33 6.34 0.13 7.12
N LEU A 34 7.41 -0.65 6.85
CA LEU A 34 7.40 -1.69 5.82
C LEU A 34 6.37 -2.78 6.13
N GLY A 35 6.25 -3.18 7.40
CA GLY A 35 5.22 -4.11 7.85
C GLY A 35 3.81 -3.61 7.57
N ALA A 36 3.53 -2.34 7.87
CA ALA A 36 2.25 -1.71 7.55
C ALA A 36 2.02 -1.59 6.02
N LEU A 37 3.07 -1.25 5.25
CA LEU A 37 3.00 -1.14 3.78
C LEU A 37 2.73 -2.48 3.10
N LYS A 38 3.24 -3.59 3.63
CA LYS A 38 3.07 -4.93 3.06
C LYS A 38 1.60 -5.40 3.03
N GLY A 39 0.72 -4.83 3.87
CA GLY A 39 -0.67 -5.25 3.97
C GLY A 39 -1.45 -5.15 2.64
N PRO A 40 -2.36 -6.09 2.34
CA PRO A 40 -3.12 -6.10 1.08
C PRO A 40 -4.03 -4.89 0.89
N LEU A 41 -4.42 -4.22 1.99
CA LEU A 41 -5.24 -3.01 1.97
C LEU A 41 -4.41 -1.71 1.94
N HIS A 42 -3.08 -1.83 1.84
CA HIS A 42 -2.18 -0.69 1.71
C HIS A 42 -1.27 -0.89 0.49
N GLY A 43 0.04 -1.10 0.67
CA GLY A 43 0.98 -1.26 -0.44
C GLY A 43 0.80 -2.56 -1.24
N GLY A 44 0.06 -3.54 -0.72
CA GLY A 44 -0.28 -4.77 -1.44
C GLY A 44 -1.48 -4.65 -2.39
N ALA A 45 -2.23 -3.55 -2.35
CA ALA A 45 -3.46 -3.38 -3.14
C ALA A 45 -3.29 -3.50 -4.68
N PRO A 46 -2.16 -3.10 -5.28
CA PRO A 46 -1.98 -3.22 -6.73
C PRO A 46 -2.01 -4.66 -7.26
N GLY A 47 -1.64 -5.66 -6.45
CA GLY A 47 -1.66 -7.08 -6.85
C GLY A 47 -3.08 -7.55 -7.22
N PRO A 48 -4.02 -7.55 -6.25
CA PRO A 48 -5.42 -7.89 -6.52
C PRO A 48 -6.09 -7.03 -7.60
N ALA A 49 -5.69 -5.76 -7.72
CA ALA A 49 -6.17 -4.89 -8.79
C ALA A 49 -5.71 -5.36 -10.19
N LEU A 50 -4.47 -5.84 -10.31
CA LEU A 50 -3.98 -6.43 -11.56
C LEU A 50 -4.64 -7.79 -11.84
N ASP A 51 -4.82 -8.63 -10.82
CA ASP A 51 -5.55 -9.89 -10.95
C ASP A 51 -6.96 -9.66 -11.51
N MET A 52 -7.68 -8.67 -10.96
CA MET A 52 -8.98 -8.24 -11.47
C MET A 52 -8.92 -7.81 -12.95
N VAL A 53 -7.90 -7.05 -13.35
CA VAL A 53 -7.75 -6.62 -14.75
C VAL A 53 -7.53 -7.82 -15.67
N PHE A 54 -6.73 -8.81 -15.25
CA PHE A 54 -6.51 -10.02 -16.02
C PHE A 54 -7.77 -10.91 -16.10
N ASP A 55 -8.54 -11.00 -15.02
CA ASP A 55 -9.81 -11.73 -14.99
C ASP A 55 -10.87 -11.08 -15.91
N ILE A 56 -10.90 -9.75 -15.99
CA ILE A 56 -11.79 -9.01 -16.91
C ILE A 56 -11.43 -9.31 -18.37
N GLY A 57 -10.13 -9.28 -18.71
CA GLY A 57 -9.57 -9.62 -20.01
C GLY A 57 -9.84 -8.61 -21.14
N GLN A 58 -11.10 -8.21 -21.35
CA GLN A 58 -11.49 -7.22 -22.37
C GLN A 58 -12.30 -6.07 -21.77
N PRO A 59 -12.13 -4.83 -22.26
CA PRO A 59 -12.86 -3.67 -21.75
C PRO A 59 -14.39 -3.84 -21.74
N ALA A 60 -14.94 -4.53 -22.75
CA ALA A 60 -16.38 -4.81 -22.85
C ALA A 60 -16.93 -5.67 -21.70
N HIS A 61 -16.08 -6.39 -20.97
CA HIS A 61 -16.48 -7.24 -19.85
C HIS A 61 -16.47 -6.51 -18.51
N ALA A 62 -15.85 -5.34 -18.42
CA ALA A 62 -15.60 -4.65 -17.15
C ALA A 62 -16.90 -4.30 -16.40
N GLU A 63 -17.90 -3.75 -17.11
CA GLU A 63 -19.18 -3.37 -16.49
C GLU A 63 -19.93 -4.58 -15.92
N ARG A 64 -19.86 -5.72 -16.59
CA ARG A 64 -20.46 -6.98 -16.11
C ARG A 64 -19.71 -7.57 -14.92
N TYR A 65 -18.39 -7.42 -14.88
CA TYR A 65 -17.56 -7.97 -13.81
C TYR A 65 -17.70 -7.17 -12.50
N LEU A 66 -17.85 -5.84 -12.60
CA LEU A 66 -17.86 -4.92 -11.46
C LEU A 66 -19.23 -4.72 -10.80
N ARG A 67 -20.32 -5.10 -11.46
CA ARG A 67 -21.70 -4.98 -10.95
C ARG A 67 -22.16 -6.28 -10.31
#